data_AF-A0A3D3BU53-F1
#
_entry.id   AF-A0A3D3BU53-F1
#
_cell.length_a   1.000
_cell.length_b   1.000
_cell.length_c   1.000
_cell.angle_alpha   90.00
_cell.angle_beta   90.00
_cell.angle_gamma   90.00
#
_symmetry.space_group_name_H-M   'P 1'
#
loop_
_entity.id
_entity.type
_entity.pdbx_description
1 polymer ?
#
loop_
_entity_poly.entity_id
_entity_poly.type
_entity_poly.pdbx_seq_one_letter_code
_entity_poly.pdbx_strand_id
1 'polypeptide(L)'
;MSNSLPRIICLISLLYSTSVVAQNAQIALTERMIAVTNEFLESLTRLQNSKGVYDFDHEERLNWHFIPKERNGVVLRSMSDEQRAVAERLLRTFFSASGYVKAEAIRNLETVLAEIEVNGRFERDPELYYITVFGEPSMETNWGLRYEGHHLAFNWTFVRGLGVASTPQFFGSNPADVRSGARFGTRVLAAEEELGRDLLRSMSASQRDQAVIEQDVPRDIITGSQKQVSPFSDSGIPYSQLDSRQQQILVNLIDEAASVQAQPVYQQRMALIQEQGMDAVRFTWIGSSDRGEPHYYRVQGPGFLIEYDNTQNGANHAHLVWRDFAGDFGRDLLRAHYDAVAASAPEHGH
;
A
#
# COMPACT_ATOMS: atom_id res chain seq x y z
N MET A 1 -34.32 -18.00 35.64
CA MET A 1 -34.19 -18.28 34.19
C MET A 1 -34.66 -17.07 33.41
N SER A 2 -33.92 -16.71 32.35
CA SER A 2 -34.31 -15.86 31.22
C SER A 2 -34.51 -14.35 31.45
N ASN A 3 -33.43 -13.58 31.35
CA ASN A 3 -33.46 -12.19 30.86
C ASN A 3 -32.30 -11.87 29.87
N SER A 4 -31.60 -12.91 29.38
CA SER A 4 -30.45 -12.78 28.47
C SER A 4 -30.82 -12.85 26.98
N LEU A 5 -31.97 -13.40 26.62
CA LEU A 5 -32.38 -13.60 25.22
C LEU A 5 -32.55 -12.30 24.40
N PRO A 6 -33.26 -11.25 24.86
CA PRO A 6 -33.50 -10.06 24.02
C PRO A 6 -32.24 -9.23 23.79
N ARG A 7 -31.28 -9.23 24.74
CA ARG A 7 -29.97 -8.56 24.57
C ARG A 7 -29.06 -9.27 23.58
N ILE A 8 -29.09 -10.60 23.57
CA ILE A 8 -28.32 -11.42 22.62
C ILE A 8 -28.89 -11.26 21.19
N ILE A 9 -30.21 -11.24 21.03
CA ILE A 9 -30.86 -11.03 19.72
C ILE A 9 -30.55 -9.63 19.17
N CYS A 10 -30.58 -8.57 19.98
CA CYS A 10 -30.21 -7.23 19.52
C CYS A 10 -28.72 -7.10 19.13
N LEU A 11 -27.80 -7.76 19.84
CA LEU A 11 -26.37 -7.75 19.48
C LEU A 11 -26.11 -8.51 18.17
N ILE A 12 -26.76 -9.67 17.98
CA ILE A 12 -26.65 -10.46 16.75
C ILE A 12 -27.23 -9.68 15.57
N SER A 13 -28.43 -9.10 15.68
CA SER A 13 -29.01 -8.28 14.60
C SER A 13 -28.15 -7.05 14.24
N LEU A 14 -27.46 -6.47 15.23
CA LEU A 14 -26.56 -5.33 14.99
C LEU A 14 -25.26 -5.76 14.29
N LEU A 15 -24.67 -6.89 14.68
CA LEU A 15 -23.46 -7.45 14.04
C LEU A 15 -23.72 -7.95 12.61
N TYR A 16 -24.89 -8.53 12.35
CA TYR A 16 -25.29 -8.96 11.00
C TYR A 16 -25.62 -7.78 10.08
N SER A 17 -26.17 -6.69 10.62
CA SER A 17 -26.47 -5.51 9.80
C SER A 17 -25.21 -4.72 9.42
N THR A 18 -24.20 -4.65 10.29
CA THR A 18 -22.91 -4.02 9.95
C THR A 18 -22.12 -4.80 8.91
N SER A 19 -22.15 -6.15 8.95
CA SER A 19 -21.45 -6.98 7.96
C SER A 19 -22.06 -6.86 6.56
N VAL A 20 -23.38 -6.81 6.44
CA VAL A 20 -24.08 -6.64 5.15
C VAL A 20 -23.81 -5.26 4.55
N VAL A 21 -23.79 -4.20 5.37
CA VAL A 21 -23.48 -2.85 4.91
C VAL A 21 -22.04 -2.75 4.40
N ALA A 22 -21.07 -3.32 5.13
CA ALA A 22 -19.67 -3.33 4.71
C ALA A 22 -19.47 -4.11 3.39
N GLN A 23 -20.11 -5.28 3.26
CA GLN A 23 -20.07 -6.08 2.04
C GLN A 23 -20.67 -5.33 0.85
N ASN A 24 -21.83 -4.68 1.02
CA ASN A 24 -22.45 -3.88 -0.03
C ASN A 24 -21.57 -2.69 -0.45
N ALA A 25 -20.92 -2.02 0.50
CA ALA A 25 -20.00 -0.92 0.20
C ALA A 25 -18.78 -1.39 -0.60
N GLN A 26 -18.26 -2.59 -0.29
CA GLN A 26 -17.15 -3.19 -1.02
C GLN A 26 -17.55 -3.60 -2.45
N ILE A 27 -18.72 -4.23 -2.63
CA ILE A 27 -19.25 -4.56 -3.97
C ILE A 27 -19.44 -3.28 -4.78
N ALA A 28 -20.11 -2.27 -4.22
CA ALA A 28 -20.34 -1.00 -4.92
C ALA A 28 -19.03 -0.27 -5.27
N LEU A 29 -17.98 -0.36 -4.44
CA LEU A 29 -16.66 0.16 -4.80
C LEU A 29 -16.05 -0.63 -5.95
N THR A 30 -16.12 -1.96 -5.90
CA THR A 30 -15.56 -2.84 -6.93
C THR A 30 -16.22 -2.60 -8.28
N GLU A 31 -17.55 -2.47 -8.32
CA GLU A 31 -18.30 -2.11 -9.53
C GLU A 31 -17.85 -0.75 -10.10
N ARG A 32 -17.63 0.26 -9.25
CA ARG A 32 -17.08 1.55 -9.70
C ARG A 32 -15.67 1.43 -10.26
N MET A 33 -14.79 0.68 -9.58
CA MET A 33 -13.43 0.40 -10.03
C MET A 33 -13.42 -0.30 -11.40
N ILE A 34 -14.29 -1.29 -11.58
CA ILE A 34 -14.48 -1.98 -12.87
C ILE A 34 -14.93 -0.98 -13.94
N ALA A 35 -15.99 -0.20 -13.68
CA ALA A 35 -16.56 0.72 -14.64
C ALA A 35 -15.53 1.76 -15.13
N VAL A 36 -14.80 2.40 -14.21
CA VAL A 36 -13.80 3.42 -14.59
C VAL A 36 -12.55 2.80 -15.22
N THR A 37 -12.20 1.55 -14.88
CA THR A 37 -11.11 0.83 -15.56
C THR A 37 -11.50 0.49 -16.99
N ASN A 38 -12.73 0.04 -17.24
CA ASN A 38 -13.23 -0.22 -18.59
C ASN A 38 -13.32 1.07 -19.42
N GLU A 39 -13.77 2.18 -18.83
CA GLU A 39 -13.74 3.50 -19.48
C GLU A 39 -12.31 3.90 -19.88
N PHE A 40 -11.33 3.66 -19.00
CA PHE A 40 -9.92 3.89 -19.32
C PHE A 40 -9.46 3.03 -20.50
N LEU A 41 -9.74 1.72 -20.48
CA LEU A 41 -9.37 0.79 -21.54
C LEU A 41 -9.99 1.16 -22.90
N GLU A 42 -11.25 1.55 -22.93
CA GLU A 42 -11.98 1.99 -24.12
C GLU A 42 -11.39 3.27 -24.73
N SER A 43 -10.82 4.14 -23.89
CA SER A 43 -10.17 5.38 -24.35
C SER A 43 -8.82 5.14 -25.04
N LEU A 44 -8.20 3.97 -24.87
CA LEU A 44 -6.83 3.72 -25.31
C LEU A 44 -6.72 3.53 -26.82
N THR A 45 -5.65 4.08 -27.40
CA THR A 45 -5.23 3.70 -28.75
C THR A 45 -4.71 2.26 -28.78
N ARG A 46 -4.66 1.64 -29.97
CA ARG A 46 -4.07 0.30 -30.14
C ARG A 46 -2.65 0.19 -29.61
N LEU A 47 -1.83 1.24 -29.79
CA LEU A 47 -0.45 1.26 -29.32
C LEU A 47 -0.38 1.30 -27.79
N GLN A 48 -1.18 2.16 -27.14
CA GLN A 48 -1.25 2.21 -25.68
C GLN A 48 -1.76 0.89 -25.10
N ASN A 49 -2.81 0.32 -25.69
CA ASN A 49 -3.35 -0.98 -25.30
C ASN A 49 -2.27 -2.08 -25.37
N SER A 50 -1.51 -2.18 -26.48
CA SER A 50 -0.43 -3.16 -26.64
C SER A 50 0.73 -3.03 -25.63
N LYS A 51 0.85 -1.87 -24.97
CA LYS A 51 1.89 -1.61 -23.97
C LYS A 51 1.38 -1.71 -22.54
N GLY A 52 0.07 -1.58 -22.31
CA GLY A 52 -0.50 -1.39 -20.98
C GLY A 52 -1.59 -2.38 -20.59
N VAL A 53 -1.90 -3.35 -21.45
CA VAL A 53 -2.86 -4.40 -21.17
C VAL A 53 -2.20 -5.76 -21.39
N TYR A 54 -2.28 -6.62 -20.38
CA TYR A 54 -1.70 -7.96 -20.39
C TYR A 54 -2.72 -8.98 -19.89
N ASP A 55 -2.51 -10.26 -20.17
CA ASP A 55 -3.26 -11.33 -19.52
C ASP A 55 -3.03 -11.33 -18.01
N PHE A 56 -3.99 -11.82 -17.23
CA PHE A 56 -3.91 -11.81 -15.77
C PHE A 56 -2.68 -12.56 -15.23
N ASP A 57 -2.35 -13.70 -15.84
CA ASP A 57 -1.23 -14.56 -15.42
C ASP A 57 0.12 -14.14 -16.04
N HIS A 58 0.16 -13.03 -16.77
CA HIS A 58 1.39 -12.53 -17.38
C HIS A 58 2.42 -12.13 -16.31
N GLU A 59 3.69 -12.46 -16.53
CA GLU A 59 4.77 -12.22 -15.55
C GLU A 59 4.96 -10.73 -15.21
N GLU A 60 4.58 -9.84 -16.13
CA GLU A 60 4.61 -8.40 -15.95
C GLU A 60 3.80 -7.98 -14.72
N ARG A 61 2.74 -8.71 -14.33
CA ARG A 61 1.95 -8.41 -13.11
C ARG A 61 2.81 -8.36 -11.85
N LEU A 62 3.90 -9.13 -11.81
CA LEU A 62 4.83 -9.20 -10.68
C LEU A 62 6.09 -8.34 -10.89
N ASN A 63 6.24 -7.65 -12.02
CA ASN A 63 7.39 -6.80 -12.36
C ASN A 63 7.21 -5.35 -11.88
N TRP A 64 7.09 -5.16 -10.57
CA TRP A 64 6.95 -3.84 -9.96
C TRP A 64 8.31 -3.28 -9.53
N HIS A 65 8.50 -1.96 -9.63
CA HIS A 65 9.69 -1.29 -9.05
C HIS A 65 9.50 0.22 -8.88
N PHE A 66 10.18 0.79 -7.88
CA PHE A 66 10.13 2.22 -7.57
C PHE A 66 11.36 3.05 -8.00
N ILE A 67 12.34 2.48 -8.71
CA ILE A 67 13.55 3.23 -9.16
C ILE A 67 13.35 3.82 -10.57
N PRO A 68 14.19 4.75 -11.04
CA PRO A 68 14.19 5.15 -12.45
C PRO A 68 14.56 3.96 -13.35
N LYS A 69 13.64 3.54 -14.22
CA LYS A 69 13.84 2.50 -15.23
C LYS A 69 12.83 2.66 -16.36
N GLU A 70 13.11 2.03 -17.50
CA GLU A 70 12.08 1.80 -18.52
C GLU A 70 11.00 0.87 -17.96
N ARG A 71 9.74 1.16 -18.33
CA ARG A 71 8.56 0.44 -17.84
C ARG A 71 7.59 0.17 -18.99
N ASN A 72 6.88 -0.95 -18.84
CA ASN A 72 5.64 -1.21 -19.55
C ASN A 72 4.49 -0.43 -18.92
N GLY A 73 3.36 -0.33 -19.62
CA GLY A 73 2.19 0.43 -19.19
C GLY A 73 1.83 1.57 -20.14
N VAL A 74 0.61 2.09 -19.96
CA VAL A 74 0.20 3.36 -20.58
C VAL A 74 0.82 4.50 -19.77
N VAL A 75 1.82 5.16 -20.36
CA VAL A 75 2.49 6.30 -19.73
C VAL A 75 1.62 7.55 -19.80
N LEU A 76 1.50 8.29 -18.69
CA LEU A 76 0.71 9.53 -18.62
C LEU A 76 1.14 10.52 -19.72
N ARG A 77 2.44 10.65 -19.99
CA ARG A 77 2.99 11.50 -21.06
C ARG A 77 2.39 11.25 -22.44
N SER A 78 1.95 10.02 -22.72
CA SER A 78 1.38 9.65 -24.03
C SER A 78 -0.12 9.93 -24.15
N MET A 79 -0.77 10.34 -23.06
CA MET A 79 -2.22 10.47 -23.00
C MET A 79 -2.71 11.80 -23.56
N SER A 80 -3.82 11.78 -24.31
CA SER A 80 -4.58 12.99 -24.64
C SER A 80 -5.24 13.60 -23.39
N ASP A 81 -5.77 14.80 -23.49
CA ASP A 81 -6.46 15.46 -22.36
C ASP A 81 -7.67 14.65 -21.89
N GLU A 82 -8.41 14.04 -22.80
CA GLU A 82 -9.54 13.15 -22.48
C GLU A 82 -9.07 11.91 -21.73
N GLN A 83 -8.01 11.25 -22.22
CA GLN A 83 -7.42 10.08 -21.57
C GLN A 83 -6.88 10.42 -20.17
N ARG A 84 -6.26 11.61 -20.00
CA ARG A 84 -5.79 12.11 -18.70
C ARG A 84 -6.94 12.32 -17.73
N ALA A 85 -8.05 12.90 -18.18
CA ALA A 85 -9.23 13.09 -17.34
C ALA A 85 -9.82 11.74 -16.88
N VAL A 86 -9.82 10.71 -17.75
CA VAL A 86 -10.25 9.35 -17.37
C VAL A 86 -9.25 8.71 -16.39
N ALA A 87 -7.95 8.83 -16.64
CA ALA A 87 -6.90 8.32 -15.75
C ALA A 87 -6.96 8.98 -14.35
N GLU A 88 -7.25 10.27 -14.27
CA GLU A 88 -7.46 10.96 -12.99
C GLU A 88 -8.67 10.38 -12.24
N ARG A 89 -9.82 10.19 -12.91
CA ARG A 89 -11.00 9.56 -12.29
C ARG A 89 -10.71 8.13 -11.81
N LEU A 90 -9.96 7.37 -12.61
CA LEU A 90 -9.50 6.04 -12.29
C LEU A 90 -8.68 6.06 -10.99
N LEU A 91 -7.61 6.85 -10.93
CA LEU A 91 -6.75 6.92 -9.74
C LEU A 91 -7.51 7.44 -8.50
N ARG A 92 -8.38 8.44 -8.64
CA ARG A 92 -9.24 8.93 -7.54
C ARG A 92 -10.26 7.90 -7.04
N THR A 93 -10.58 6.88 -7.84
CA THR A 93 -11.46 5.77 -7.43
C THR A 93 -10.69 4.72 -6.64
N PHE A 94 -9.42 4.50 -6.97
CA PHE A 94 -8.56 3.49 -6.34
C PHE A 94 -7.92 3.98 -5.04
N PHE A 95 -7.53 5.25 -4.98
CA PHE A 95 -7.01 5.88 -3.77
C PHE A 95 -8.14 6.49 -2.92
N SER A 96 -7.87 6.70 -1.64
CA SER A 96 -8.60 7.71 -0.88
C SER A 96 -8.25 9.12 -1.37
N ALA A 97 -9.01 10.13 -0.92
CA ALA A 97 -8.68 11.52 -1.23
C ALA A 97 -7.26 11.92 -0.74
N SER A 98 -6.87 11.52 0.48
CA SER A 98 -5.54 11.77 1.01
C SER A 98 -4.47 10.95 0.29
N GLY A 99 -4.75 9.70 -0.05
CA GLY A 99 -3.85 8.84 -0.83
C GLY A 99 -3.55 9.40 -2.21
N TYR A 100 -4.58 9.90 -2.91
CA TYR A 100 -4.41 10.53 -4.22
C TYR A 100 -3.56 11.82 -4.11
N VAL A 101 -3.83 12.67 -3.12
CA VAL A 101 -3.04 13.88 -2.88
C VAL A 101 -1.57 13.53 -2.58
N LYS A 102 -1.32 12.49 -1.77
CA LYS A 102 0.04 12.03 -1.46
C LYS A 102 0.77 11.47 -2.68
N ALA A 103 0.08 10.67 -3.50
CA ALA A 103 0.60 10.15 -4.77
C ALA A 103 0.97 11.27 -5.74
N GLU A 104 0.09 12.27 -5.90
CA GLU A 104 0.35 13.44 -6.74
C GLU A 104 1.48 14.30 -6.19
N ALA A 105 1.58 14.47 -4.88
CA ALA A 105 2.68 15.21 -4.27
C ALA A 105 4.03 14.52 -4.54
N ILE A 106 4.11 13.19 -4.40
CA ILE A 106 5.31 12.40 -4.74
C ILE A 106 5.65 12.54 -6.22
N ARG A 107 4.67 12.37 -7.11
CA ARG A 107 4.86 12.55 -8.56
C ARG A 107 5.42 13.92 -8.91
N ASN A 108 4.92 14.96 -8.25
CA ASN A 108 5.38 16.33 -8.48
C ASN A 108 6.75 16.66 -7.86
N LEU A 109 7.31 15.78 -7.02
CA LEU A 109 8.71 15.91 -6.59
C LEU A 109 9.68 15.67 -7.76
N GLU A 110 9.27 15.03 -8.86
CA GLU A 110 10.08 14.94 -10.07
C GLU A 110 10.49 16.34 -10.58
N THR A 111 9.60 17.33 -10.50
CA THR A 111 9.94 18.70 -10.88
C THR A 111 10.93 19.34 -9.90
N VAL A 112 10.89 18.99 -8.61
CA VAL A 112 11.94 19.42 -7.66
C VAL A 112 13.27 18.78 -8.03
N LEU A 113 13.28 17.47 -8.28
CA LEU A 113 14.48 16.74 -8.70
C LEU A 113 15.05 17.31 -10.00
N ALA A 114 14.22 17.70 -10.96
CA ALA A 114 14.65 18.35 -12.19
C ALA A 114 15.40 19.67 -11.92
N GLU A 115 14.99 20.43 -10.90
CA GLU A 115 15.64 21.68 -10.50
C GLU A 115 16.95 21.46 -9.74
N ILE A 116 17.02 20.46 -8.84
CA ILE A 116 18.18 20.24 -7.95
C ILE A 116 19.23 19.28 -8.52
N GLU A 117 18.84 18.37 -9.41
CA GLU A 117 19.73 17.44 -10.11
C GLU A 117 20.00 17.91 -11.54
N VAL A 118 20.54 19.12 -11.67
CA VAL A 118 20.89 19.69 -12.98
C VAL A 118 21.89 18.76 -13.69
N ASN A 119 21.52 18.26 -14.87
CA ASN A 119 22.24 17.23 -15.64
C ASN A 119 22.29 15.84 -14.97
N GLY A 120 21.27 15.51 -14.17
CA GLY A 120 21.08 14.16 -13.63
C GLY A 120 21.04 13.08 -14.71
N ARG A 121 21.44 11.86 -14.34
CA ARG A 121 21.48 10.71 -15.27
C ARG A 121 20.10 10.33 -15.83
N PHE A 122 19.05 10.56 -15.05
CA PHE A 122 17.69 10.14 -15.35
C PHE A 122 16.81 11.34 -15.69
N GLU A 123 15.89 11.14 -16.64
CA GLU A 123 14.83 12.12 -16.91
C GLU A 123 13.95 12.29 -15.67
N ARG A 124 13.78 13.53 -15.23
CA ARG A 124 12.94 13.92 -14.09
C ARG A 124 11.65 14.54 -14.62
N ASP A 125 10.66 13.70 -14.86
CA ASP A 125 9.43 14.08 -15.54
C ASP A 125 8.21 13.52 -14.77
N PRO A 126 7.34 14.38 -14.23
CA PRO A 126 6.14 13.95 -13.51
C PRO A 126 5.13 13.22 -14.41
N GLU A 127 5.33 13.16 -15.72
CA GLU A 127 4.49 12.43 -16.66
C GLU A 127 5.01 11.01 -16.97
N LEU A 128 6.16 10.60 -16.42
CA LEU A 128 6.72 9.25 -16.53
C LEU A 128 6.15 8.29 -15.46
N TYR A 129 4.83 8.30 -15.34
CA TYR A 129 4.06 7.37 -14.49
C TYR A 129 3.14 6.54 -15.39
N TYR A 130 2.88 5.31 -14.98
CA TYR A 130 2.34 4.27 -15.85
C TYR A 130 1.15 3.60 -15.20
N ILE A 131 0.10 3.37 -15.99
CA ILE A 131 -1.06 2.56 -15.62
C ILE A 131 -1.02 1.28 -16.46
N THR A 132 -1.06 0.14 -15.80
CA THR A 132 -1.10 -1.18 -16.45
C THR A 132 -2.27 -1.99 -15.92
N VAL A 133 -3.03 -2.62 -16.81
CA VAL A 133 -4.17 -3.48 -16.48
C VAL A 133 -3.83 -4.93 -16.85
N PHE A 134 -4.18 -5.86 -15.97
CA PHE A 134 -3.95 -7.29 -16.13
C PHE A 134 -5.29 -8.02 -16.13
N GLY A 135 -5.61 -8.76 -17.19
CA GLY A 135 -6.89 -9.42 -17.37
C GLY A 135 -8.03 -8.48 -17.76
N GLU A 136 -9.25 -9.03 -17.79
CA GLU A 136 -10.48 -8.30 -18.14
C GLU A 136 -11.17 -7.81 -16.86
N PRO A 137 -11.39 -6.49 -16.66
CA PRO A 137 -12.09 -5.99 -15.48
C PRO A 137 -13.56 -6.42 -15.44
N SER A 138 -13.90 -7.31 -14.51
CA SER A 138 -15.29 -7.70 -14.22
C SER A 138 -15.42 -8.28 -12.81
N MET A 139 -16.66 -8.59 -12.40
CA MET A 139 -16.92 -9.32 -11.16
C MET A 139 -16.64 -10.83 -11.29
N GLU A 140 -16.55 -11.35 -12.52
CA GLU A 140 -16.49 -12.79 -12.80
C GLU A 140 -15.07 -13.28 -13.12
N THR A 141 -14.16 -12.36 -13.39
CA THR A 141 -12.78 -12.62 -13.83
C THR A 141 -11.77 -12.22 -12.77
N ASN A 142 -10.57 -12.77 -12.87
CA ASN A 142 -9.42 -12.23 -12.18
C ASN A 142 -8.87 -11.07 -12.99
N TRP A 143 -8.60 -9.95 -12.33
CA TRP A 143 -7.94 -8.82 -12.96
C TRP A 143 -7.10 -8.03 -11.96
N GLY A 144 -6.24 -7.16 -12.46
CA GLY A 144 -5.42 -6.31 -11.62
C GLY A 144 -5.10 -4.98 -12.30
N LEU A 145 -4.70 -4.02 -11.47
CA LEU A 145 -4.23 -2.72 -11.91
C LEU A 145 -2.94 -2.39 -11.17
N ARG A 146 -1.96 -1.88 -11.90
CA ARG A 146 -0.74 -1.29 -11.33
C ARG A 146 -0.62 0.16 -11.75
N TYR A 147 -0.40 1.03 -10.76
CA TYR A 147 0.03 2.41 -10.98
C TYR A 147 1.43 2.57 -10.41
N GLU A 148 2.40 2.95 -11.24
CA GLU A 148 3.79 3.03 -10.83
C GLU A 148 4.60 4.10 -11.55
N GLY A 149 5.72 4.46 -10.97
CA GLY A 149 6.71 5.39 -11.50
C GLY A 149 7.91 5.46 -10.57
N HIS A 150 8.75 6.47 -10.75
CA HIS A 150 9.81 6.74 -9.78
C HIS A 150 9.18 7.06 -8.41
N HIS A 151 9.63 6.37 -7.37
CA HIS A 151 9.13 6.46 -5.99
C HIS A 151 7.64 6.14 -5.77
N LEU A 152 7.00 5.41 -6.68
CA LEU A 152 5.60 5.03 -6.50
C LEU A 152 5.35 3.66 -7.13
N ALA A 153 4.73 2.75 -6.38
CA ALA A 153 4.23 1.50 -6.94
C ALA A 153 3.03 0.98 -6.13
N PHE A 154 1.86 0.96 -6.75
CA PHE A 154 0.63 0.47 -6.16
C PHE A 154 0.06 -0.65 -7.01
N ASN A 155 -0.32 -1.74 -6.36
CA ASN A 155 -0.85 -2.93 -7.00
C ASN A 155 -2.20 -3.26 -6.39
N TRP A 156 -3.22 -3.43 -7.24
CA TRP A 156 -4.52 -3.95 -6.87
C TRP A 156 -4.82 -5.23 -7.65
N THR A 157 -5.27 -6.27 -6.97
CA THR A 157 -5.67 -7.54 -7.57
C THR A 157 -7.06 -7.91 -7.11
N PHE A 158 -7.93 -8.20 -8.06
CA PHE A 158 -9.33 -8.55 -7.89
C PHE A 158 -9.50 -10.02 -8.28
N VAL A 159 -10.11 -10.80 -7.40
CA VAL A 159 -10.32 -12.24 -7.62
C VAL A 159 -11.82 -12.52 -7.66
N ARG A 160 -12.43 -12.44 -8.85
CA ARG A 160 -13.84 -12.85 -9.11
C ARG A 160 -14.84 -12.42 -8.04
N GLY A 161 -14.83 -11.14 -7.68
CA GLY A 161 -15.72 -10.57 -6.67
C GLY A 161 -15.47 -11.00 -5.21
N LEU A 162 -14.50 -11.89 -4.94
CA LEU A 162 -14.15 -12.33 -3.58
C LEU A 162 -13.52 -11.21 -2.74
N GLY A 163 -12.81 -10.28 -3.39
CA GLY A 163 -12.17 -9.17 -2.70
C GLY A 163 -11.06 -8.53 -3.51
N VAL A 164 -10.40 -7.56 -2.86
CA VAL A 164 -9.31 -6.77 -3.44
C VAL A 164 -8.08 -6.91 -2.56
N ALA A 165 -6.99 -7.45 -3.11
CA ALA A 165 -5.66 -7.30 -2.53
C ALA A 165 -5.05 -5.98 -3.01
N SER A 166 -4.35 -5.27 -2.13
CA SER A 166 -3.86 -3.90 -2.37
C SER A 166 -2.36 -3.74 -2.09
N THR A 167 -1.62 -4.85 -2.18
CA THR A 167 -0.21 -4.97 -1.84
C THR A 167 0.55 -5.72 -2.95
N PRO A 168 1.85 -5.42 -3.19
CA PRO A 168 2.66 -4.45 -2.46
C PRO A 168 2.26 -2.99 -2.77
N GLN A 169 2.35 -2.15 -1.75
CA GLN A 169 2.07 -0.72 -1.79
C GLN A 169 3.33 0.04 -1.41
N PHE A 170 3.76 0.99 -2.24
CA PHE A 170 5.00 1.72 -2.04
C PHE A 170 4.86 3.22 -2.34
N PHE A 171 5.39 4.02 -1.42
CA PHE A 171 5.70 5.43 -1.61
C PHE A 171 7.16 5.71 -1.31
N GLY A 172 7.76 6.61 -2.08
CA GLY A 172 9.03 7.23 -1.75
C GLY A 172 8.95 8.74 -1.87
N SER A 173 9.72 9.46 -1.07
CA SER A 173 9.85 10.90 -1.12
C SER A 173 11.32 11.24 -1.30
N ASN A 174 11.66 11.72 -2.49
CA ASN A 174 12.97 12.27 -2.81
C ASN A 174 12.80 13.65 -3.46
N PRO A 175 13.14 14.74 -2.76
CA PRO A 175 13.62 14.76 -1.38
C PRO A 175 12.53 14.40 -0.35
N ALA A 176 12.92 13.95 0.85
CA ALA A 176 12.02 13.78 1.99
C ALA A 176 11.61 15.12 2.62
N ASP A 177 12.50 16.10 2.57
CA ASP A 177 12.31 17.49 2.95
C ASP A 177 12.86 18.40 1.83
N VAL A 178 11.97 19.18 1.20
CA VAL A 178 12.36 20.15 0.16
C VAL A 178 13.01 21.37 0.82
N ARG A 179 14.34 21.46 0.72
CA ARG A 179 15.15 22.48 1.44
C ARG A 179 15.42 23.76 0.62
N SER A 180 14.92 23.87 -0.61
CA SER A 180 15.12 25.04 -1.48
C SER A 180 14.04 25.14 -2.56
N GLY A 181 14.00 26.27 -3.27
CA GLY A 181 13.11 26.48 -4.41
C GLY A 181 11.66 26.81 -4.01
N ALA A 182 10.77 26.84 -5.00
CA ALA A 182 9.38 27.29 -4.81
C ALA A 182 8.54 26.38 -3.91
N ARG A 183 8.98 25.12 -3.71
CA ARG A 183 8.30 24.12 -2.88
C ARG A 183 8.97 23.91 -1.51
N PHE A 184 9.77 24.87 -1.05
CA PHE A 184 10.44 24.82 0.25
C PHE A 184 9.49 24.40 1.39
N GLY A 185 9.95 23.49 2.26
CA GLY A 185 9.22 22.98 3.42
C GLY A 185 8.23 21.85 3.10
N THR A 186 8.10 21.43 1.85
CA THR A 186 7.30 20.25 1.48
C THR A 186 7.93 19.00 2.06
N ARG A 187 7.15 18.24 2.86
CA ARG A 187 7.49 16.92 3.40
C ARG A 187 6.31 15.98 3.20
N VAL A 188 6.37 15.13 2.18
CA VAL A 188 5.20 14.34 1.76
C VAL A 188 4.91 13.18 2.72
N LEU A 189 5.95 12.54 3.26
CA LEU A 189 5.87 11.43 4.23
C LEU A 189 6.18 11.88 5.66
N ALA A 190 5.82 13.12 6.01
CA ALA A 190 6.10 13.67 7.34
C ALA A 190 5.37 12.92 8.45
N ALA A 191 4.10 12.54 8.22
CA ALA A 191 3.30 11.87 9.24
C ALA A 191 3.90 10.51 9.62
N GLU A 192 4.33 9.73 8.64
CA GLU A 192 4.95 8.42 8.84
C GLU A 192 6.31 8.52 9.55
N GLU A 193 7.11 9.54 9.24
CA GLU A 193 8.37 9.79 9.94
C GLU A 193 8.12 10.18 11.40
N GLU A 194 7.27 11.18 11.63
CA GLU A 194 7.07 11.74 12.97
C GLU A 194 6.35 10.76 13.89
N LEU A 195 5.37 9.99 13.40
CA LEU A 195 4.70 8.96 14.21
C LEU A 195 5.65 7.85 14.65
N GLY A 196 6.53 7.38 13.76
CA GLY A 196 7.57 6.40 14.12
C GLY A 196 8.53 6.93 15.18
N ARG A 197 8.98 8.18 15.02
CA ARG A 197 9.86 8.84 16.01
C ARG A 197 9.14 9.13 17.33
N ASP A 198 7.89 9.57 17.30
CA ASP A 198 7.09 9.85 18.48
C ASP A 198 6.87 8.58 19.30
N LEU A 199 6.62 7.44 18.64
CA LEU A 199 6.53 6.16 19.30
C LEU A 199 7.85 5.84 20.03
N LEU A 200 8.99 5.90 19.34
CA LEU A 200 10.30 5.67 19.94
C LEU A 200 10.60 6.63 21.12
N ARG A 201 10.36 7.93 20.94
CA ARG A 201 10.63 8.95 21.97
C ARG A 201 9.74 8.81 23.20
N SER A 202 8.55 8.26 23.04
CA SER A 202 7.61 8.03 24.15
C SER A 202 7.96 6.80 25.01
N MET A 203 8.89 5.96 24.56
CA MET A 203 9.28 4.72 25.26
C MET A 203 10.15 4.98 26.50
N SER A 204 9.92 4.18 27.53
CA SER A 204 10.87 4.04 28.65
C SER A 204 12.20 3.44 28.19
N ALA A 205 13.23 3.45 29.06
CA ALA A 205 14.51 2.81 28.74
C ALA A 205 14.33 1.30 28.41
N SER A 206 13.64 0.56 29.27
CA SER A 206 13.37 -0.88 29.06
C SER A 206 12.59 -1.19 27.77
N GLN A 207 11.65 -0.31 27.40
CA GLN A 207 10.93 -0.47 26.13
C GLN A 207 11.83 -0.18 24.92
N ARG A 208 12.70 0.83 25.00
CA ARG A 208 13.69 1.13 23.95
C ARG A 208 14.69 0.00 23.76
N ASP A 209 15.14 -0.63 24.85
CA ASP A 209 16.04 -1.79 24.80
C ASP A 209 15.44 -2.98 24.03
N GLN A 210 14.10 -3.09 23.98
CA GLN A 210 13.40 -4.10 23.17
C GLN A 210 13.12 -3.63 21.74
N ALA A 211 12.79 -2.34 21.56
CA ALA A 211 12.40 -1.78 20.27
C ALA A 211 13.58 -1.54 19.34
N VAL A 212 14.73 -1.13 19.88
CA VAL A 212 15.91 -0.74 19.10
C VAL A 212 16.80 -1.95 18.83
N ILE A 213 17.19 -2.13 17.57
CA ILE A 213 18.22 -3.10 17.20
C ILE A 213 19.53 -2.35 16.98
N GLU A 214 20.56 -2.73 17.74
CA GLU A 214 21.92 -2.20 17.56
C GLU A 214 22.59 -2.86 16.35
N GLN A 215 22.48 -2.19 15.21
CA GLN A 215 23.15 -2.58 13.96
C GLN A 215 23.32 -1.35 13.06
N ASP A 216 24.08 -1.54 11.97
CA ASP A 216 24.13 -0.55 10.90
C ASP A 216 22.73 -0.34 10.31
N VAL A 217 22.38 0.94 10.11
CA VAL A 217 21.11 1.31 9.49
C VAL A 217 21.10 0.75 8.06
N PRO A 218 20.02 0.05 7.64
CA PRO A 218 19.84 -0.37 6.25
C PRO A 218 20.03 0.79 5.28
N ARG A 219 20.41 0.51 4.03
CA ARG A 219 20.56 1.55 2.99
C ARG A 219 19.25 1.88 2.26
N ASP A 220 18.22 1.08 2.53
CA ASP A 220 16.91 1.10 1.90
C ASP A 220 15.97 0.19 2.74
N ILE A 221 14.68 0.19 2.43
CA ILE A 221 13.75 -0.85 2.88
C ILE A 221 14.31 -2.24 2.55
N ILE A 222 14.23 -3.17 3.50
CA ILE A 222 14.94 -4.45 3.39
C ILE A 222 14.26 -5.36 2.36
N THR A 223 12.93 -5.26 2.22
CA THR A 223 12.21 -6.09 1.24
C THR A 223 12.36 -5.61 -0.20
N GLY A 224 12.78 -4.37 -0.44
CA GLY A 224 12.94 -3.78 -1.76
C GLY A 224 11.76 -4.08 -2.70
N SER A 225 12.06 -4.48 -3.93
CA SER A 225 11.09 -4.85 -4.98
C SER A 225 10.85 -6.37 -5.09
N GLN A 226 11.13 -7.14 -4.03
CA GLN A 226 10.95 -8.60 -4.07
C GLN A 226 9.50 -8.97 -4.45
N LYS A 227 9.33 -10.04 -5.25
CA LYS A 227 7.99 -10.50 -5.67
C LYS A 227 7.19 -11.11 -4.51
N GLN A 228 7.87 -11.69 -3.54
CA GLN A 228 7.29 -12.33 -2.36
C GLN A 228 8.24 -12.10 -1.18
N VAL A 229 7.68 -11.93 0.01
CA VAL A 229 8.43 -11.71 1.24
C VAL A 229 7.97 -12.68 2.32
N SER A 230 8.78 -12.83 3.35
CA SER A 230 8.45 -13.61 4.55
C SER A 230 8.64 -12.73 5.79
N PRO A 231 7.99 -13.06 6.91
CA PRO A 231 8.19 -12.34 8.17
C PRO A 231 9.66 -12.29 8.54
N PHE A 232 10.11 -11.14 9.04
CA PHE A 232 11.38 -11.07 9.74
C PHE A 232 11.28 -11.76 11.10
N SER A 233 12.43 -11.99 11.74
CA SER A 233 12.48 -12.43 13.14
C SER A 233 11.62 -11.54 14.04
N ASP A 234 11.01 -12.15 15.07
CA ASP A 234 10.19 -11.49 16.10
C ASP A 234 11.03 -10.60 17.05
N SER A 235 11.74 -9.63 16.48
CA SER A 235 12.45 -8.57 17.19
C SER A 235 11.55 -7.34 17.33
N GLY A 236 11.91 -6.43 18.24
CA GLY A 236 11.11 -5.24 18.51
C GLY A 236 10.09 -5.46 19.63
N ILE A 237 9.55 -4.36 20.14
CA ILE A 237 8.58 -4.34 21.23
C ILE A 237 7.19 -4.70 20.72
N PRO A 238 6.48 -5.67 21.35
CA PRO A 238 5.10 -5.99 20.99
C PRO A 238 4.11 -4.95 21.53
N TYR A 239 3.01 -4.76 20.82
CA TYR A 239 1.91 -3.85 21.18
C TYR A 239 1.39 -4.07 22.60
N SER A 240 1.33 -5.32 23.04
CA SER A 240 0.91 -5.72 24.39
C SER A 240 1.82 -5.20 25.51
N GLN A 241 3.04 -4.75 25.21
CA GLN A 241 3.98 -4.15 26.17
C GLN A 241 4.07 -2.63 26.06
N LEU A 242 3.25 -2.01 25.21
CA LEU A 242 3.11 -0.56 25.12
C LEU A 242 2.03 -0.08 26.09
N ASP A 243 2.21 1.13 26.64
CA ASP A 243 1.13 1.79 27.37
C ASP A 243 0.04 2.31 26.41
N SER A 244 -1.10 2.75 26.96
CA SER A 244 -2.25 3.17 26.13
C SER A 244 -1.94 4.33 25.17
N ARG A 245 -1.01 5.23 25.53
CA ARG A 245 -0.59 6.33 24.66
C ARG A 245 0.27 5.80 23.52
N GLN A 246 1.25 4.97 23.81
CA GLN A 246 2.14 4.35 22.84
C GLN A 246 1.37 3.43 21.88
N GLN A 247 0.42 2.65 22.40
CA GLN A 247 -0.51 1.85 21.61
C GLN A 247 -1.28 2.69 20.59
N GLN A 248 -1.80 3.84 21.02
CA GLN A 248 -2.51 4.75 20.12
C GLN A 248 -1.58 5.32 19.03
N ILE A 249 -0.32 5.65 19.35
CA ILE A 249 0.65 6.13 18.35
C ILE A 249 0.94 5.02 17.33
N LEU A 250 1.14 3.78 17.76
CA LEU A 250 1.35 2.64 16.86
C LEU A 250 0.14 2.39 15.97
N VAL A 251 -1.08 2.44 16.52
CA VAL A 251 -2.31 2.33 15.72
C VAL A 251 -2.43 3.46 14.71
N ASN A 252 -2.12 4.71 15.10
CA ASN A 252 -2.13 5.85 14.18
C ASN A 252 -1.09 5.70 13.06
N LEU A 253 0.06 5.10 13.34
CA LEU A 253 1.08 4.84 12.32
C LEU A 253 0.60 3.80 11.29
N ILE A 254 -0.02 2.72 11.76
CA ILE A 254 -0.62 1.71 10.89
C ILE A 254 -1.78 2.33 10.08
N ASP A 255 -2.60 3.15 10.72
CA ASP A 255 -3.72 3.86 10.10
C ASP A 255 -3.24 4.81 9.00
N GLU A 256 -2.23 5.64 9.26
CA GLU A 256 -1.66 6.58 8.28
C GLU A 256 -1.20 5.83 7.00
N ALA A 257 -0.48 4.73 7.17
CA ALA A 257 -0.02 3.91 6.05
C ALA A 257 -1.17 3.19 5.32
N ALA A 258 -2.23 2.79 6.01
CA ALA A 258 -3.39 2.11 5.41
C ALA A 258 -4.38 3.09 4.74
N SER A 259 -4.50 4.31 5.25
CA SER A 259 -5.54 5.29 4.89
C SER A 259 -5.47 5.81 3.46
N VAL A 260 -4.38 5.52 2.74
CA VAL A 260 -4.17 5.91 1.35
C VAL A 260 -5.07 5.12 0.38
N GLN A 261 -5.60 3.99 0.83
CA GLN A 261 -6.52 3.15 0.08
C GLN A 261 -7.96 3.66 0.15
N ALA A 262 -8.78 3.40 -0.89
CA ALA A 262 -10.22 3.67 -0.84
C ALA A 262 -10.86 3.01 0.40
N GLN A 263 -11.85 3.69 1.00
CA GLN A 263 -12.33 3.39 2.36
C GLN A 263 -12.69 1.91 2.62
N PRO A 264 -13.46 1.20 1.76
CA PRO A 264 -13.68 -0.24 1.93
C PRO A 264 -12.41 -1.10 1.96
N VAL A 265 -11.41 -0.78 1.13
CA VAL A 265 -10.12 -1.52 1.09
C VAL A 265 -9.31 -1.26 2.36
N TYR A 266 -9.28 0.01 2.81
CA TYR A 266 -8.70 0.39 4.09
C TYR A 266 -9.37 -0.36 5.26
N GLN A 267 -10.71 -0.38 5.30
CA GLN A 267 -11.47 -1.06 6.36
C GLN A 267 -11.20 -2.57 6.38
N GLN A 268 -11.14 -3.21 5.21
CA GLN A 268 -10.78 -4.63 5.10
C GLN A 268 -9.39 -4.90 5.69
N ARG A 269 -8.40 -4.06 5.36
CA ARG A 269 -7.03 -4.18 5.86
C ARG A 269 -6.99 -4.03 7.38
N MET A 270 -7.65 -3.02 7.94
CA MET A 270 -7.69 -2.82 9.39
C MET A 270 -8.44 -3.93 10.13
N ALA A 271 -9.51 -4.46 9.55
CA ALA A 271 -10.24 -5.58 10.12
C ALA A 271 -9.39 -6.85 10.18
N LEU A 272 -8.61 -7.14 9.12
CA LEU A 272 -7.70 -8.29 9.10
C LEU A 272 -6.62 -8.20 10.20
N ILE A 273 -6.06 -7.01 10.43
CA ILE A 273 -5.09 -6.79 11.51
C ILE A 273 -5.71 -7.05 12.87
N GLN A 274 -6.95 -6.60 13.08
CA GLN A 274 -7.69 -6.83 14.32
C GLN A 274 -7.97 -8.33 14.52
N GLU A 275 -8.40 -9.04 13.48
CA GLU A 275 -8.66 -10.47 13.50
C GLU A 275 -7.40 -11.29 13.79
N GLN A 276 -6.26 -10.91 13.20
CA GLN A 276 -4.96 -11.56 13.43
C GLN A 276 -4.36 -11.25 14.82
N GLY A 277 -4.92 -10.28 15.54
CA GLY A 277 -4.53 -9.92 16.89
C GLY A 277 -3.48 -8.80 16.94
N MET A 278 -3.90 -7.62 17.38
CA MET A 278 -3.03 -6.45 17.55
C MET A 278 -1.90 -6.70 18.55
N ASP A 279 -2.11 -7.54 19.57
CA ASP A 279 -1.13 -7.82 20.63
C ASP A 279 0.19 -8.41 20.12
N ALA A 280 0.16 -9.07 18.96
CA ALA A 280 1.32 -9.66 18.30
C ALA A 280 2.06 -8.67 17.38
N VAL A 281 1.49 -7.49 17.11
CA VAL A 281 2.13 -6.46 16.28
C VAL A 281 3.35 -5.91 17.02
N ARG A 282 4.49 -5.87 16.33
CA ARG A 282 5.76 -5.41 16.88
C ARG A 282 6.27 -4.17 16.16
N PHE A 283 6.87 -3.28 16.92
CA PHE A 283 7.61 -2.11 16.41
C PHE A 283 9.11 -2.31 16.62
N THR A 284 9.88 -2.12 15.56
CA THR A 284 11.35 -2.20 15.57
C THR A 284 11.93 -0.89 15.04
N TRP A 285 13.01 -0.40 15.65
CA TRP A 285 13.75 0.80 15.25
C TRP A 285 15.24 0.51 15.04
N ILE A 286 15.85 1.14 14.05
CA ILE A 286 17.29 1.09 13.77
C ILE A 286 17.77 2.50 13.41
N GLY A 287 18.89 2.93 13.98
CA GLY A 287 19.50 4.23 13.68
C GLY A 287 19.06 5.36 14.62
N SER A 288 19.29 6.60 14.20
CA SER A 288 19.18 7.78 15.06
C SER A 288 17.73 8.17 15.35
N SER A 289 17.42 8.51 16.59
CA SER A 289 16.12 9.10 16.97
C SER A 289 15.93 10.54 16.48
N ASP A 290 17.01 11.20 16.05
CA ASP A 290 17.01 12.61 15.69
C ASP A 290 16.55 12.84 14.24
N ARG A 291 15.74 13.88 14.04
CA ARG A 291 15.25 14.23 12.71
C ARG A 291 16.41 14.66 11.81
N GLY A 292 16.38 14.23 10.55
CA GLY A 292 17.43 14.52 9.57
C GLY A 292 18.65 13.61 9.68
N GLU A 293 18.62 12.62 10.57
CA GLU A 293 19.63 11.58 10.67
C GLU A 293 19.12 10.23 10.13
N PRO A 294 20.02 9.36 9.61
CA PRO A 294 19.66 8.07 9.06
C PRO A 294 18.92 7.17 10.06
N HIS A 295 17.79 6.63 9.62
CA HIS A 295 17.00 5.71 10.42
C HIS A 295 16.12 4.80 9.56
N TYR A 296 15.70 3.72 10.20
CA TYR A 296 14.75 2.74 9.67
C TYR A 296 13.82 2.30 10.80
N TYR A 297 12.56 2.04 10.47
CA TYR A 297 11.68 1.30 11.36
C TYR A 297 10.84 0.28 10.58
N ARG A 298 10.34 -0.71 11.32
CA ARG A 298 9.27 -1.56 10.80
C ARG A 298 8.18 -1.80 11.83
N VAL A 299 6.96 -1.94 11.33
CA VAL A 299 5.80 -2.46 12.05
C VAL A 299 5.45 -3.80 11.43
N GLN A 300 5.50 -4.88 12.19
CA GLN A 300 5.22 -6.23 11.69
C GLN A 300 4.14 -6.88 12.54
N GLY A 301 3.07 -7.34 11.91
CA GLY A 301 2.09 -8.24 12.51
C GLY A 301 2.22 -9.66 11.96
N PRO A 302 1.31 -10.58 12.32
CA PRO A 302 1.33 -11.95 11.81
C PRO A 302 1.20 -12.05 10.28
N GLY A 303 0.41 -11.17 9.65
CA GLY A 303 0.13 -11.22 8.20
C GLY A 303 0.75 -10.10 7.36
N PHE A 304 1.26 -9.03 7.98
CA PHE A 304 1.68 -7.82 7.27
C PHE A 304 2.99 -7.24 7.82
N LEU A 305 3.59 -6.39 6.99
CA LEU A 305 4.80 -5.64 7.27
C LEU A 305 4.69 -4.22 6.70
N ILE A 306 5.02 -3.23 7.52
CA ILE A 306 5.30 -1.86 7.10
C ILE A 306 6.78 -1.61 7.35
N GLU A 307 7.53 -1.19 6.34
CA GLU A 307 8.89 -0.67 6.52
C GLU A 307 8.95 0.79 6.14
N TYR A 308 9.73 1.56 6.90
CA TYR A 308 10.11 2.92 6.58
C TYR A 308 11.63 3.03 6.66
N ASP A 309 12.24 3.57 5.62
CA ASP A 309 13.67 3.91 5.56
C ASP A 309 13.81 5.39 5.23
N ASN A 310 14.75 6.09 5.86
CA ASN A 310 15.23 7.37 5.35
C ASN A 310 16.70 7.53 5.66
N THR A 311 17.54 7.04 4.75
CA THR A 311 18.99 6.94 4.95
C THR A 311 19.79 7.59 3.84
N GLN A 312 19.29 7.54 2.61
CA GLN A 312 19.97 8.07 1.44
C GLN A 312 19.93 9.62 1.42
N ASN A 313 20.85 10.23 0.66
CA ASN A 313 20.93 11.68 0.45
C ASN A 313 20.99 12.51 1.74
N GLY A 314 21.67 11.99 2.78
CA GLY A 314 21.74 12.62 4.10
C GLY A 314 20.39 12.58 4.82
N ALA A 315 19.78 11.38 4.88
CA ALA A 315 18.44 11.14 5.41
C ALA A 315 17.41 12.12 4.83
N ASN A 316 17.46 12.29 3.51
CA ASN A 316 16.53 13.14 2.77
C ASN A 316 15.91 12.40 1.58
N HIS A 317 15.76 11.09 1.69
CA HIS A 317 15.21 10.23 0.68
C HIS A 317 14.52 9.07 1.40
N ALA A 318 13.22 9.24 1.61
CA ALA A 318 12.43 8.35 2.42
C ALA A 318 11.71 7.32 1.56
N HIS A 319 11.64 6.07 2.01
CA HIS A 319 10.87 4.99 1.41
C HIS A 319 9.92 4.40 2.45
N LEU A 320 8.69 4.11 2.02
CA LEU A 320 7.63 3.51 2.81
C LEU A 320 7.00 2.39 1.99
N VAL A 321 6.99 1.19 2.53
CA VAL A 321 6.35 0.04 1.90
C VAL A 321 5.41 -0.68 2.84
N TRP A 322 4.27 -1.10 2.31
CA TRP A 322 3.37 -2.06 2.93
C TRP A 322 3.39 -3.37 2.14
N ARG A 323 3.61 -4.48 2.84
CA ARG A 323 3.64 -5.84 2.31
C ARG A 323 2.67 -6.73 3.08
N ASP A 324 1.99 -7.63 2.37
CA ASP A 324 1.26 -8.73 2.99
C ASP A 324 1.96 -10.05 2.65
N PHE A 325 2.38 -10.82 3.66
CA PHE A 325 3.24 -12.00 3.46
C PHE A 325 2.59 -13.05 2.55
N ALA A 326 1.28 -13.24 2.71
CA ALA A 326 0.48 -14.13 1.87
C ALA A 326 -0.33 -13.37 0.80
N GLY A 327 -0.54 -12.06 0.98
CA GLY A 327 -1.50 -11.26 0.22
C GLY A 327 -0.92 -10.46 -0.95
N ASP A 328 0.40 -10.26 -1.00
CA ASP A 328 1.04 -9.56 -2.12
C ASP A 328 0.60 -10.18 -3.46
N PHE A 329 0.06 -9.33 -4.34
CA PHE A 329 -0.53 -9.69 -5.64
C PHE A 329 -1.75 -10.62 -5.58
N GLY A 330 -2.49 -10.60 -4.46
CA GLY A 330 -3.70 -11.38 -4.22
C GLY A 330 -3.49 -12.88 -4.16
N ARG A 331 -2.28 -13.35 -3.82
CA ARG A 331 -1.95 -14.79 -3.81
C ARG A 331 -2.83 -15.60 -2.86
N ASP A 332 -3.16 -15.04 -1.70
CA ASP A 332 -4.06 -15.65 -0.73
C ASP A 332 -5.49 -15.74 -1.25
N LEU A 333 -6.02 -14.67 -1.85
CA LEU A 333 -7.35 -14.64 -2.48
C LEU A 333 -7.42 -15.63 -3.65
N LEU A 334 -6.38 -15.67 -4.49
CA LEU A 334 -6.27 -16.62 -5.60
C LEU A 334 -6.27 -18.06 -5.08
N ARG A 335 -5.47 -18.36 -4.06
CA ARG A 335 -5.46 -19.68 -3.43
C ARG A 335 -6.83 -20.05 -2.85
N ALA A 336 -7.46 -19.15 -2.09
CA ALA A 336 -8.79 -19.37 -1.54
C ALA A 336 -9.84 -19.64 -2.63
N HIS A 337 -9.76 -18.94 -3.77
CA HIS A 337 -10.60 -19.21 -4.92
C HIS A 337 -10.40 -20.62 -5.48
N TYR A 338 -9.16 -21.02 -5.73
CA TYR A 338 -8.85 -22.35 -6.28
C TYR A 338 -9.26 -23.47 -5.33
N ASP A 339 -9.05 -23.29 -4.02
CA ASP A 339 -9.45 -24.27 -3.00
C ASP A 339 -10.98 -24.43 -2.97
N ALA A 340 -11.74 -23.31 -3.06
CA ALA A 340 -13.20 -23.35 -3.11
C ALA A 340 -13.74 -24.00 -4.41
N VAL A 341 -13.11 -23.75 -5.55
CA VAL A 341 -13.45 -24.41 -6.82
C VAL A 341 -13.15 -25.91 -6.75
N ALA A 342 -12.01 -26.31 -6.20
CA ALA A 342 -11.66 -27.71 -6.02
C ALA A 342 -12.65 -28.44 -5.09
N ALA A 343 -13.07 -27.78 -4.00
CA ALA A 343 -14.04 -28.33 -3.05
C ALA A 343 -15.47 -28.44 -3.60
N SER A 344 -15.80 -27.69 -4.66
CA SER A 344 -17.13 -27.68 -5.29
C SER A 344 -17.21 -28.55 -6.56
N ALA A 345 -16.09 -29.08 -7.03
CA ALA A 345 -16.08 -30.05 -8.12
C ALA A 345 -16.68 -31.39 -7.64
N PRO A 346 -17.67 -31.98 -8.34
CA PRO A 346 -18.20 -33.28 -7.96
C PRO A 346 -17.08 -34.32 -8.01
N GLU A 347 -16.98 -35.16 -6.98
CA GLU A 347 -16.10 -36.34 -7.00
C GLU A 347 -16.50 -37.20 -8.21
N HIS A 348 -15.72 -37.12 -9.29
CA HIS A 348 -15.74 -38.15 -10.32
C HIS A 348 -15.04 -39.37 -9.72
N GLY A 349 -15.82 -40.15 -8.95
CA GLY A 349 -15.43 -41.47 -8.48
C GLY A 349 -14.98 -42.32 -9.66
N HIS A 350 -13.75 -42.81 -9.56
CA HIS A 350 -13.16 -43.81 -10.44
C HIS A 350 -13.88 -45.16 -10.35
#